data_AF-A0A842N243-F1
#
_entry.id   AF-A0A842N243-F1
#
_cell.length_a   1.000
_cell.length_b   1.000
_cell.length_c   1.000
_cell.angle_alpha   90.00
_cell.angle_beta   90.00
_cell.angle_gamma   90.00
#
_symmetry.space_group_name_H-M   'P 1'
#
loop_
_entity.id
_entity.type
_entity.pdbx_description
1 polymer ?
#
loop_
_entity_poly.entity_id
_entity_poly.type
_entity_poly.pdbx_seq_one_letter_code
_entity_poly.pdbx_strand_id
1 'polypeptide(L)' 'MSLESHELEDLKTKIGRDPTSTELQIVAAEWSEHCSYKSSKKHLKMLPMDGPLVINEKGYDSGVLDVGDGYVVTA' A
#
# COMPACT_ATOMS: atom_id res chain seq x y z
N MET A 1 -3.04 1.50 21.60
CA MET A 1 -3.56 2.03 20.32
C MET A 1 -2.51 1.72 19.27
N SER A 2 -2.93 1.34 18.05
CA SER A 2 -1.99 0.93 16.98
C SER A 2 -1.32 2.10 16.24
N LEU A 3 -1.61 3.35 16.62
CA LEU A 3 -0.99 4.55 16.08
C LEU A 3 0.15 5.01 16.99
N GLU A 4 1.32 5.23 16.40
CA GLU A 4 2.46 5.85 17.08
C GLU A 4 2.22 7.35 17.26
N SER A 5 2.89 7.97 18.24
CA SER A 5 2.69 9.40 18.55
C SER A 5 2.93 10.32 17.34
N HIS A 6 3.95 10.02 16.53
CA HIS A 6 4.27 10.79 15.32
C HIS A 6 3.20 10.63 14.23
N GLU A 7 2.58 9.45 14.11
CA GLU A 7 1.49 9.21 13.15
C GLU A 7 0.24 9.99 13.54
N LEU A 8 -0.04 10.13 14.84
CA LEU A 8 -1.13 10.96 15.31
C LEU A 8 -0.91 12.45 15.02
N GLU A 9 0.30 12.95 15.21
CA GLU A 9 0.68 14.33 14.87
C GLU A 9 0.59 14.60 13.36
N ASP A 10 1.04 13.64 12.55
CA ASP A 10 0.93 13.68 11.09
C ASP A 10 -0.54 13.72 10.64
N LEU A 11 -1.40 12.90 11.24
CA LEU A 11 -2.83 12.90 10.95
C LEU A 11 -3.45 14.28 11.24
N LYS A 12 -3.21 14.84 12.43
CA LYS A 12 -3.71 16.17 12.81
C LYS A 12 -3.23 17.25 11.86
N THR A 13 -1.96 17.20 11.47
CA THR A 13 -1.36 18.14 10.52
C THR A 13 -2.01 18.03 9.14
N LYS A 14 -2.28 16.81 8.65
CA LYS A 14 -2.90 16.57 7.35
C LYS A 14 -4.36 17.02 7.27
N ILE A 15 -5.13 16.83 8.33
CA ILE A 15 -6.57 17.15 8.34
C ILE A 15 -6.88 18.55 8.90
N GLY A 16 -5.92 19.21 9.55
CA GLY A 16 -6.05 20.58 10.06
C GLY A 16 -6.99 20.74 11.25
N ARG A 17 -7.36 19.65 11.92
CA ARG A 17 -8.26 19.62 13.09
C ARG A 17 -8.01 18.38 13.94
N ASP A 18 -8.65 18.30 15.10
CA ASP A 18 -8.67 17.05 15.86
C ASP A 18 -9.53 15.98 15.16
N PRO A 19 -9.01 14.74 15.02
CA PRO A 19 -9.75 13.64 14.44
C PRO A 19 -10.84 13.14 15.41
N THR A 20 -11.97 12.72 14.85
CA THR A 20 -13.01 12.00 15.60
C THR A 20 -12.52 10.61 16.01
N SER A 21 -13.21 9.97 16.96
CA SER A 21 -12.89 8.59 17.36
C SER A 21 -12.97 7.61 16.19
N THR A 22 -13.92 7.81 15.26
CA THR A 22 -14.08 6.94 14.09
C THR A 22 -12.91 7.11 13.12
N GLU A 23 -12.51 8.35 12.84
CA GLU A 23 -11.36 8.64 11.97
C GLU A 23 -10.05 8.09 12.54
N LEU A 24 -9.86 8.21 13.86
CA LEU A 24 -8.70 7.63 14.55
C LEU A 24 -8.63 6.11 14.34
N GLN A 25 -9.76 5.40 14.45
CA GLN A 25 -9.77 3.94 14.29
C GLN A 25 -9.55 3.52 12.83
N ILE A 26 -10.12 4.24 11.87
CA ILE A 26 -9.89 4.00 10.44
C ILE A 26 -8.40 4.17 10.12
N VAL A 27 -7.81 5.29 10.54
CA VAL A 27 -6.40 5.56 10.27
C VAL A 27 -5.49 4.56 10.99
N ALA A 28 -5.84 4.14 12.21
CA ALA A 28 -5.09 3.11 12.93
C ALA A 28 -5.08 1.76 12.20
N ALA A 29 -6.17 1.40 11.52
CA ALA A 29 -6.22 0.19 10.70
C ALA A 29 -5.40 0.35 9.41
N GLU A 30 -5.63 1.44 8.66
CA GLU A 30 -4.98 1.68 7.37
C GLU A 30 -3.46 1.89 7.48
N TRP A 31 -3.00 2.52 8.57
CA TRP A 31 -1.56 2.76 8.80
C TRP A 31 -0.90 1.69 9.67
N SER A 32 -1.61 0.61 9.98
CA SER A 32 -1.02 -0.59 10.56
C SER A 32 0.04 -1.19 9.62
N GLU A 33 0.98 -1.97 10.16
CA GLU A 33 1.98 -2.65 9.32
C GLU A 33 1.32 -3.59 8.30
N HIS A 34 0.22 -4.25 8.67
CA HIS A 34 -0.48 -5.20 7.82
C HIS A 34 -1.02 -4.54 6.53
N CYS A 35 -1.62 -3.36 6.65
CA CYS A 35 -2.19 -2.66 5.49
C CYS A 35 -1.17 -1.79 4.75
N SER A 36 -0.28 -1.12 5.48
CA SER A 36 0.60 -0.10 4.89
C SER A 36 1.95 -0.63 4.40
N TYR A 37 2.38 -1.81 4.87
CA TYR A 37 3.71 -2.36 4.63
C TYR A 37 4.83 -1.39 5.03
N LYS A 38 4.61 -0.51 6.03
CA LYS A 38 5.50 0.64 6.30
C LYS A 38 6.94 0.25 6.60
N SER A 39 7.19 -0.92 7.20
CA SER A 39 8.56 -1.42 7.43
C SER A 39 9.16 -2.07 6.18
N SER A 40 8.36 -2.83 5.42
CA SER A 40 8.82 -3.71 4.33
C SER A 40 8.86 -3.02 2.96
N LYS A 41 8.03 -2.00 2.74
CA LYS A 41 7.90 -1.27 1.47
C LYS A 41 9.22 -0.74 0.92
N LYS A 42 10.14 -0.29 1.78
CA LYS A 42 11.47 0.19 1.37
C LYS A 42 12.33 -0.93 0.78
N HIS A 43 12.17 -2.16 1.28
CA HIS A 43 12.93 -3.32 0.83
C HIS A 43 12.32 -3.93 -0.43
N LEU A 44 10.98 -4.01 -0.51
CA LEU A 44 10.27 -4.56 -1.67
C LEU A 44 10.56 -3.77 -2.96
N LYS A 45 10.79 -2.46 -2.86
CA LYS A 45 11.19 -1.61 -3.99
C LYS A 45 12.54 -1.99 -4.63
N MET A 46 13.37 -2.79 -3.97
CA MET A 46 14.66 -3.22 -4.51
C MET A 46 14.54 -4.46 -5.40
N LEU A 47 13.39 -5.14 -5.39
CA LEU A 47 13.16 -6.32 -6.21
C LEU A 47 12.96 -5.91 -7.68
N PRO A 48 13.42 -6.73 -8.65
CA PRO A 48 13.13 -6.49 -10.06
C PRO A 48 11.62 -6.64 -10.30
N MET A 49 11.01 -5.61 -10.89
CA MET A 49 9.58 -5.58 -11.22
C MET A 49 9.32 -5.51 -12.74
N ASP A 50 10.38 -5.46 -13.55
CA ASP A 50 10.28 -5.36 -15.00
C ASP A 50 10.76 -6.64 -15.68
N GLY A 51 10.09 -7.02 -16.76
CA GLY A 51 10.49 -8.16 -17.58
C GLY A 51 9.71 -8.19 -18.90
N PRO A 52 10.18 -8.93 -19.92
CA PRO A 52 9.57 -8.92 -21.26
C PRO A 52 8.11 -9.34 -21.31
N LEU A 53 7.67 -10.17 -20.35
CA LEU A 53 6.32 -10.71 -20.25
C LEU A 53 5.50 -10.02 -19.14
N VAL A 54 6.10 -9.09 -18.39
CA VAL A 54 5.42 -8.42 -17.29
C VAL A 54 4.54 -7.30 -17.84
N ILE A 55 3.25 -7.39 -17.54
CA ILE A 55 2.30 -6.32 -17.87
C ILE A 55 2.23 -5.38 -16.66
N ASN A 56 2.97 -4.27 -16.76
CA ASN A 56 3.08 -3.25 -15.72
C ASN A 56 1.92 -2.25 -15.78
N GLU A 57 0.70 -2.71 -15.50
CA GLU A 57 -0.38 -1.77 -15.20
C GLU A 57 -0.44 -1.47 -13.68
N LYS A 58 -0.48 -0.18 -13.34
CA LYS A 58 -0.50 0.25 -11.93
C LYS A 58 -1.90 0.09 -11.34
N GLY A 59 -1.97 -0.46 -10.13
CA GLY A 59 -3.18 -0.45 -9.30
C GLY A 59 -4.05 -1.71 -9.36
N TYR A 60 -3.50 -2.83 -9.84
CA TYR A 60 -4.17 -4.13 -9.78
C TYR A 60 -3.81 -4.87 -8.49
N ASP A 61 -4.75 -5.68 -7.99
CA ASP A 61 -4.59 -6.51 -6.80
C ASP A 61 -3.66 -7.72 -7.02
N SER A 62 -3.26 -7.96 -8.28
CA SER A 62 -2.59 -9.16 -8.75
C SER A 62 -1.52 -8.85 -9.79
N GLY A 63 -0.50 -9.69 -9.86
CA GLY A 63 0.48 -9.67 -10.95
C GLY A 63 -0.14 -10.19 -12.26
N VAL A 64 0.31 -9.67 -13.41
CA VAL A 64 -0.19 -10.07 -14.73
C VAL A 64 0.98 -10.36 -15.67
N LEU A 65 0.95 -11.52 -16.32
CA LEU A 65 1.95 -11.96 -17.28
C LEU A 65 1.31 -12.29 -18.64
N ASP A 66 1.94 -11.83 -19.72
CA ASP A 66 1.64 -12.26 -21.09
C ASP A 66 2.18 -13.68 -21.33
N VAL A 67 1.34 -14.56 -21.91
CA VAL A 67 1.71 -15.93 -22.26
C VAL A 67 1.57 -16.24 -23.75
N GLY A 68 1.32 -15.22 -24.58
CA GLY A 68 1.20 -15.33 -26.04
C GLY A 68 -0.23 -15.61 -26.53
N ASP A 69 -0.41 -15.60 -27.85
CA ASP A 69 -1.69 -15.85 -28.54
C ASP A 69 -2.87 -14.99 -28.07
N GLY A 70 -2.58 -13.82 -27.48
CA GLY A 70 -3.59 -12.91 -26.92
C GLY A 70 -4.09 -13.32 -25.52
N TYR A 71 -3.41 -14.22 -24.81
CA TYR A 71 -3.75 -14.67 -23.47
C TYR A 71 -2.84 -14.10 -22.38
N VAL A 72 -3.37 -14.01 -21.16
CA VAL A 72 -2.64 -13.57 -19.96
C VAL A 72 -2.92 -14.48 -18.77
N VAL A 73 -1.98 -14.54 -17.83
CA VAL A 73 -2.13 -15.21 -16.52
C VAL A 73 -2.08 -14.17 -15.42
N THR A 74 -2.98 -14.30 -14.45
CA THR A 74 -3.04 -13.47 -13.24
C THR A 74 -3.15 -14.35 -12.00
N ALA A 75 -2.62 -13.88 -10.87
CA ALA A 75 -2.53 -14.62 -9.61
C ALA A 75 -2.98 -13.76 -8.43
#